data_AF-A0A935FTJ0-F1
#
_entry.id   AF-A0A935FTJ0-F1
#
_cell.length_a   1.000
_cell.length_b   1.000
_cell.length_c   1.000
_cell.angle_alpha   90.00
_cell.angle_beta   90.00
_cell.angle_gamma   90.00
#
_symmetry.space_group_name_H-M   'P 1'
#
loop_
_entity.id
_entity.type
_entity.pdbx_description
1 polymer ?
#
loop_
_entity_poly.entity_id
_entity_poly.type
_entity_poly.pdbx_seq_one_letter_code
_entity_poly.pdbx_strand_id
1 'polypeptide(L)'
;MRDDIIRLGQTMAGIDDELTQRFPEYQQLIRPDPLDLSRTQALLRPGEAMLVYVLDHEQRAFMWVIRPDIGKFLARPLDGKALAAKVAAVRSAMEFDSAGHPAPVDLSILHGLYRSLFEPVLPHLAGVDHVMVIAAGALQSLPLGMLVASPPPQITSDADYRQVDWLASHYAFSVLPSVSSIQALRQFARKPGEQKPFAGIGDPLIGNAREGAEGSSDKIARGKHPR
;
A
#
# COMPACT_ATOMS: atom_id res chain seq x y z
N MET A 1 24.90 28.29 -31.05
CA MET A 1 25.28 27.29 -30.02
C MET A 1 25.19 27.82 -28.60
N ARG A 2 25.84 28.94 -28.21
CA ARG A 2 25.61 29.55 -26.87
C ARG A 2 24.22 30.20 -26.74
N ASP A 3 23.71 30.81 -27.81
CA ASP A 3 22.41 31.48 -27.79
C ASP A 3 21.23 30.49 -27.73
N ASP A 4 21.40 29.28 -28.27
CA ASP A 4 20.37 28.22 -28.22
C ASP A 4 20.19 27.66 -26.81
N ILE A 5 21.27 27.59 -26.02
CA ILE A 5 21.25 27.13 -24.62
C ILE A 5 20.54 28.16 -23.72
N ILE A 6 20.75 29.45 -23.96
CA ILE A 6 20.10 30.52 -23.20
C ILE A 6 18.60 30.57 -23.53
N ARG A 7 18.24 30.40 -24.81
CA ARG A 7 16.84 30.37 -25.26
C ARG A 7 16.08 29.13 -24.76
N LEU A 8 16.75 27.98 -24.68
CA LEU A 8 16.18 26.77 -24.09
C LEU A 8 15.97 26.94 -22.57
N GLY A 9 16.92 27.56 -21.86
CA GLY A 9 16.78 27.89 -20.43
C GLY A 9 15.63 28.86 -20.14
N GLN A 10 15.41 29.87 -21.00
CA GLN A 10 14.28 30.81 -20.88
C GLN A 10 12.94 30.15 -21.19
N THR A 11 12.92 29.15 -22.09
CA THR A 11 11.71 28.39 -22.40
C THR A 11 11.34 27.44 -21.25
N MET A 12 12.34 26.82 -20.59
CA MET A 12 12.11 25.97 -19.41
C MET A 12 11.61 26.79 -18.21
N ALA A 13 12.16 27.98 -17.96
CA ALA A 13 11.71 28.85 -16.88
C ALA A 13 10.28 29.38 -17.08
N GLY A 14 9.90 29.73 -18.31
CA GLY A 14 8.54 30.17 -18.62
C GLY A 14 7.47 29.07 -18.53
N ILE A 15 7.85 27.82 -18.83
CA ILE A 15 6.95 26.65 -18.68
C ILE A 15 6.78 26.27 -17.20
N ASP A 16 7.84 26.40 -16.38
CA ASP A 16 7.78 26.16 -14.93
C ASP A 16 6.86 27.15 -14.21
N ASP A 17 6.89 28.44 -14.59
CA ASP A 17 6.00 29.46 -14.02
C ASP A 17 4.54 29.24 -14.43
N GLU A 18 4.28 28.78 -15.66
CA GLU A 18 2.92 28.47 -16.12
C GLU A 18 2.36 27.20 -15.46
N LEU A 19 3.18 26.17 -15.24
CA LEU A 19 2.79 24.98 -14.49
C LEU A 19 2.51 25.30 -13.01
N THR A 20 3.30 26.18 -12.41
CA THR A 20 3.18 26.57 -10.99
C THR A 20 1.86 27.32 -10.72
N GLN A 21 1.40 28.16 -11.65
CA GLN A 21 0.12 28.86 -11.50
C GLN A 21 -1.10 27.98 -11.82
N ARG A 22 -0.96 26.99 -12.71
CA ARG A 22 -2.10 26.19 -13.20
C ARG A 22 -2.29 24.86 -12.47
N PHE A 23 -1.25 24.33 -11.81
CA PHE A 23 -1.29 23.03 -11.12
C PHE A 23 -0.51 23.07 -9.78
N PRO A 24 -0.97 23.82 -8.76
CA PRO A 24 -0.32 23.89 -7.43
C PRO A 24 -0.19 22.51 -6.74
N GLU A 25 -0.99 21.52 -7.14
CA GLU A 25 -0.92 20.13 -6.69
C GLU A 25 0.38 19.43 -7.14
N TYR A 26 0.96 19.82 -8.28
CA TYR A 26 2.22 19.25 -8.81
C TYR A 26 3.44 19.63 -7.97
N GLN A 27 3.45 20.81 -7.34
CA GLN A 27 4.55 21.22 -6.45
C GLN A 27 4.61 20.37 -5.17
N GLN A 28 3.45 19.92 -4.67
CA GLN A 28 3.37 19.02 -3.52
C GLN A 28 3.93 17.62 -3.81
N LEU A 29 3.91 17.18 -5.08
CA LEU A 29 4.51 15.90 -5.49
C LEU A 29 6.05 15.94 -5.49
N ILE A 30 6.66 17.12 -5.65
CA ILE A 30 8.10 17.26 -5.90
C ILE A 30 8.83 17.83 -4.68
N ARG A 31 8.16 18.63 -3.83
CA ARG A 31 8.75 19.20 -2.60
C ARG A 31 7.72 19.28 -1.48
N PRO A 32 7.70 18.33 -0.53
CA PRO A 32 6.89 18.48 0.67
C PRO A 32 7.46 19.61 1.54
N ASP A 33 6.75 20.74 1.58
CA ASP A 33 7.05 21.87 2.46
C ASP A 33 6.77 21.49 3.94
N PRO A 34 7.34 22.23 4.93
CA PRO A 34 7.05 22.04 6.36
C PRO A 34 5.56 22.14 6.75
N LEU A 35 4.72 22.63 5.85
CA LEU A 35 3.26 22.73 6.00
C LEU A 35 2.50 21.38 5.83
N ASP A 36 3.16 20.31 5.36
CA ASP A 36 2.51 19.00 5.18
C ASP A 36 2.77 18.02 6.34
N LEU A 37 3.92 18.13 7.03
CA LEU A 37 4.26 17.19 8.12
C LEU A 37 3.33 17.35 9.32
N SER A 38 3.24 18.54 9.92
CA SER A 38 2.43 18.74 11.13
C SER A 38 0.94 18.45 10.90
N ARG A 39 0.44 18.73 9.69
CA ARG A 39 -0.95 18.38 9.31
C ARG A 39 -1.12 16.87 9.16
N THR A 40 -0.19 16.20 8.49
CA THR A 40 -0.20 14.73 8.35
C THR A 40 -0.12 14.05 9.72
N GLN A 41 0.76 14.51 10.61
CA GLN A 41 0.86 14.01 11.98
C GLN A 41 -0.46 14.13 12.75
N ALA A 42 -1.19 15.24 12.57
CA ALA A 42 -2.50 15.44 13.19
C ALA A 42 -3.62 14.52 12.65
N LEU A 43 -3.41 13.89 11.49
CA LEU A 43 -4.37 12.93 10.90
C LEU A 43 -4.18 11.50 11.43
N LEU A 44 -3.03 11.22 12.04
CA LEU A 44 -2.65 9.91 12.58
C LEU A 44 -3.13 9.77 14.02
N ARG A 45 -3.69 8.60 14.34
CA ARG A 45 -4.06 8.23 15.71
C ARG A 45 -2.85 7.67 16.46
N PRO A 46 -2.90 7.61 17.80
CA PRO A 46 -1.94 6.81 18.56
C PRO A 46 -1.91 5.37 18.04
N GLY A 47 -0.72 4.80 17.84
CA GLY A 47 -0.54 3.45 17.26
C GLY A 47 -0.45 3.42 15.72
N GLU A 48 -0.77 4.51 15.02
CA GLU A 48 -0.67 4.58 13.56
C GLU A 48 0.67 5.20 13.11
N ALA A 49 1.22 4.68 12.01
CA ALA A 49 2.33 5.30 11.30
C ALA A 49 2.05 5.36 9.80
N MET A 50 2.58 6.40 9.15
CA MET A 50 2.57 6.54 7.71
C MET A 50 3.99 6.39 7.16
N LEU A 51 4.15 5.49 6.19
CA LEU A 51 5.38 5.30 5.44
C LEU A 51 5.18 5.81 4.02
N VAL A 52 6.00 6.75 3.59
CA VAL A 52 5.99 7.25 2.21
C VAL A 52 7.26 6.79 1.52
N TYR A 53 7.11 6.11 0.38
CA TYR A 53 8.21 5.64 -0.44
C TYR A 53 8.24 6.40 -1.76
N VAL A 54 9.38 7.03 -2.05
CA VAL A 54 9.66 7.65 -3.35
C VAL A 54 10.94 7.04 -3.90
N LEU A 55 10.85 6.49 -5.11
CA LEU A 55 11.98 5.89 -5.82
C LEU A 55 12.44 6.88 -6.89
N ASP A 56 13.74 7.17 -6.89
CA ASP A 56 14.40 8.02 -7.88
C ASP A 56 14.94 7.17 -9.06
N HIS A 57 15.14 7.82 -10.21
CA HIS A 57 15.75 7.25 -11.40
C HIS A 57 17.22 6.85 -11.19
N GLU A 58 17.92 7.46 -10.23
CA GLU A 58 19.34 7.23 -9.93
C GLU A 58 19.61 6.07 -8.93
N GLN A 59 18.66 5.15 -8.75
CA GLN A 59 18.75 4.03 -7.79
C GLN A 59 18.79 4.43 -6.32
N ARG A 60 17.97 5.41 -5.94
CA ARG A 60 17.79 5.80 -4.53
C ARG A 60 16.32 5.64 -4.14
N ALA A 61 16.11 5.14 -2.94
CA ALA A 61 14.82 5.20 -2.27
C ALA A 61 14.87 6.23 -1.16
N PHE A 62 13.85 7.08 -1.16
CA PHE A 62 13.55 8.03 -0.12
C PHE A 62 12.35 7.52 0.67
N MET A 63 12.49 7.51 1.98
CA MET A 63 11.53 6.93 2.91
C MET A 63 11.22 7.97 3.99
N TRP A 64 9.94 8.26 4.17
CA TRP A 64 9.48 9.04 5.32
C TRP A 64 8.70 8.15 6.26
N VAL A 65 9.03 8.25 7.56
CA VAL A 65 8.25 7.67 8.65
C VAL A 65 7.59 8.81 9.40
N ILE A 66 6.26 8.85 9.37
CA ILE A 66 5.47 9.89 10.00
C ILE A 66 4.58 9.23 11.06
N ARG A 67 4.64 9.78 12.26
CA ARG A 67 3.84 9.44 13.44
C ARG A 67 3.35 10.72 14.09
N PRO A 68 2.34 10.68 14.98
CA PRO A 68 1.89 11.88 15.70
C PRO A 68 3.02 12.67 16.37
N ASP A 69 4.06 11.99 16.83
CA ASP A 69 5.18 12.52 17.62
C ASP A 69 6.50 12.64 16.84
N ILE A 70 6.65 11.96 15.70
CA ILE A 70 7.93 11.84 14.98
C ILE A 70 7.72 12.01 13.47
N GLY A 71 8.59 12.78 12.81
CA GLY A 71 8.75 12.79 11.37
C GLY A 71 10.21 12.49 11.02
N LYS A 72 10.49 11.32 10.45
CA LYS A 72 11.84 10.88 10.11
C LYS A 72 11.99 10.66 8.62
N PHE A 73 13.08 11.19 8.06
CA PHE A 73 13.49 10.94 6.69
C PHE A 73 14.69 10.00 6.65
N LEU A 74 14.67 9.06 5.70
CA LEU A 74 15.79 8.19 5.36
C LEU A 74 15.97 8.19 3.84
N ALA A 75 17.23 8.18 3.41
CA ALA A 75 17.61 7.99 2.01
C ALA A 75 18.57 6.81 1.92
N ARG A 76 18.33 5.91 0.97
CA ARG A 76 19.16 4.71 0.79
C ARG A 76 19.38 4.39 -0.68
N PRO A 77 20.55 3.82 -1.04
CA PRO A 77 20.71 3.16 -2.32
C PRO A 77 19.72 2.00 -2.43
N LEU A 78 18.85 2.05 -3.44
CA LEU A 78 17.91 0.99 -3.77
C LEU A 78 17.57 1.07 -5.26
N ASP A 79 17.92 0.02 -6.00
CA ASP A 79 17.60 -0.08 -7.42
C ASP A 79 16.09 -0.31 -7.62
N GLY A 80 15.39 0.73 -8.09
CA GLY A 80 13.95 0.65 -8.36
C GLY A 80 13.57 -0.40 -9.41
N LYS A 81 14.43 -0.67 -10.41
CA LYS A 81 14.17 -1.71 -11.43
C LYS A 81 14.31 -3.09 -10.83
N ALA A 82 15.37 -3.33 -10.07
CA ALA A 82 15.56 -4.61 -9.39
C ALA A 82 14.47 -4.87 -8.35
N LEU A 83 14.05 -3.82 -7.64
CA LEU A 83 12.91 -3.87 -6.72
C LEU A 83 11.62 -4.23 -7.45
N ALA A 84 11.31 -3.56 -8.56
CA ALA A 84 10.12 -3.84 -9.36
C ALA A 84 10.11 -5.27 -9.89
N ALA A 85 11.26 -5.80 -10.33
CA ALA A 85 11.39 -7.19 -10.78
C ALA A 85 11.09 -8.19 -9.65
N LYS A 86 11.60 -7.94 -8.43
CA LYS A 86 11.28 -8.77 -7.25
C LYS A 86 9.80 -8.74 -6.90
N VAL A 87 9.18 -7.55 -6.93
CA VAL A 87 7.75 -7.41 -6.65
C VAL A 87 6.91 -8.13 -7.73
N ALA A 88 7.30 -8.01 -9.00
CA ALA A 88 6.64 -8.72 -10.09
C ALA A 88 6.73 -10.24 -9.92
N ALA A 89 7.90 -10.77 -9.53
CA ALA A 89 8.08 -12.19 -9.26
C ALA A 89 7.20 -12.71 -8.11
N VAL A 90 7.08 -11.93 -7.03
CA VAL A 90 6.14 -12.24 -5.94
C VAL A 90 4.70 -12.25 -6.47
N ARG A 91 4.32 -11.24 -7.26
CA ARG A 91 2.95 -11.13 -7.76
C ARG A 91 2.59 -12.26 -8.72
N SER A 92 3.47 -12.62 -9.64
CA SER A 92 3.24 -13.70 -10.59
C SER A 92 3.11 -15.06 -9.90
N ALA A 93 3.83 -15.28 -8.80
CA ALA A 93 3.72 -16.53 -8.04
C ALA A 93 2.35 -16.68 -7.35
N MET A 94 1.62 -15.58 -7.14
CA MET A 94 0.27 -15.59 -6.59
C MET A 94 -0.82 -15.79 -7.66
N GLU A 95 -0.46 -15.83 -8.93
CA GLU A 95 -1.40 -16.18 -9.99
C GLU A 95 -1.64 -17.68 -9.94
N PHE A 96 -2.91 -18.08 -9.98
CA PHE A 96 -3.27 -19.49 -10.05
C PHE A 96 -2.90 -20.05 -11.42
N ASP A 97 -2.27 -21.22 -11.45
CA ASP A 97 -2.08 -21.94 -12.69
C ASP A 97 -3.43 -22.39 -13.30
N SER A 98 -3.39 -22.95 -14.51
CA SER A 98 -4.58 -23.47 -15.18
C SER A 98 -5.27 -24.62 -14.44
N ALA A 99 -4.65 -25.18 -13.41
CA ALA A 99 -5.21 -26.18 -12.50
C ALA A 99 -5.73 -25.58 -11.17
N GLY A 100 -5.63 -24.25 -11.00
CA GLY A 100 -6.12 -23.54 -9.81
C GLY A 100 -5.15 -23.52 -8.63
N HIS A 101 -3.88 -23.88 -8.81
CA HIS A 101 -2.88 -23.85 -7.73
C HIS A 101 -1.97 -22.63 -7.85
N PRO A 102 -1.76 -21.86 -6.77
CA PRO A 102 -0.75 -20.81 -6.77
C PRO A 102 0.65 -21.45 -6.78
N ALA A 103 1.60 -20.82 -7.47
CA ALA A 103 2.98 -21.26 -7.41
C ALA A 103 3.56 -20.97 -6.01
N PRO A 104 4.50 -21.79 -5.50
CA PRO A 104 5.18 -21.50 -4.26
C PRO A 104 5.94 -20.17 -4.38
N VAL A 105 5.69 -19.23 -3.46
CA VAL A 105 6.45 -17.99 -3.41
C VAL A 105 7.79 -18.24 -2.72
N ASP A 106 8.88 -17.78 -3.33
CA ASP A 106 10.20 -17.83 -2.73
C ASP A 106 10.27 -16.90 -1.50
N LEU A 107 10.32 -17.52 -0.31
CA LEU A 107 10.38 -16.79 0.97
C LEU A 107 11.64 -15.94 1.11
N SER A 108 12.73 -16.28 0.41
CA SER A 108 13.97 -15.48 0.42
C SER A 108 13.79 -14.14 -0.28
N ILE A 109 12.96 -14.09 -1.35
CA ILE A 109 12.61 -12.83 -2.03
C ILE A 109 11.77 -11.96 -1.08
N LEU A 110 10.79 -12.55 -0.40
CA LEU A 110 9.94 -11.84 0.57
C LEU A 110 10.76 -11.29 1.75
N HIS A 111 11.68 -12.09 2.29
CA HIS A 111 12.59 -11.62 3.33
C HIS A 111 13.53 -10.52 2.80
N GLY A 112 14.06 -10.65 1.59
CA GLY A 112 14.89 -9.61 0.96
C GLY A 112 14.15 -8.28 0.75
N LEU A 113 12.87 -8.33 0.38
CA LEU A 113 12.00 -7.15 0.27
C LEU A 113 11.74 -6.52 1.65
N TYR A 114 11.46 -7.32 2.68
CA TYR A 114 11.36 -6.86 4.07
C TYR A 114 12.62 -6.10 4.50
N ARG A 115 13.80 -6.67 4.28
CA ARG A 115 15.08 -6.05 4.64
C ARG A 115 15.35 -4.74 3.91
N SER A 116 14.91 -4.64 2.66
CA SER A 116 15.12 -3.45 1.85
C SER A 116 14.17 -2.31 2.24
N LEU A 117 12.92 -2.65 2.59
CA LEU A 117 11.83 -1.67 2.76
C LEU A 117 11.49 -1.40 4.23
N PHE A 118 11.40 -2.44 5.07
CA PHE A 118 10.87 -2.33 6.43
C PHE A 118 11.95 -2.30 7.51
N GLU A 119 12.96 -3.17 7.44
CA GLU A 119 14.08 -3.20 8.40
C GLU A 119 14.67 -1.81 8.72
N PRO A 120 14.85 -0.88 7.75
CA PRO A 120 15.45 0.43 8.01
C PRO A 120 14.55 1.37 8.83
N VAL A 121 13.24 1.14 8.81
CA VAL A 121 12.24 2.00 9.48
C VAL A 121 11.75 1.43 10.81
N LEU A 122 12.02 0.15 11.11
CA LEU A 122 11.59 -0.51 12.36
C LEU A 122 11.95 0.25 13.64
N PRO A 123 13.15 0.87 13.78
CA PRO A 123 13.46 1.64 14.98
C PRO A 123 12.49 2.79 15.27
N HIS A 124 11.74 3.23 14.25
CA HIS A 124 10.76 4.31 14.33
C HIS A 124 9.30 3.80 14.46
N LEU A 125 9.09 2.48 14.41
CA LEU A 125 7.77 1.84 14.48
C LEU A 125 7.46 1.18 15.83
N ALA A 126 8.26 1.47 16.87
CA ALA A 126 7.99 0.94 18.22
C ALA A 126 6.62 1.40 18.73
N GLY A 127 5.76 0.45 19.13
CA GLY A 127 4.40 0.73 19.61
C GLY A 127 3.39 1.09 18.51
N VAL A 128 3.75 0.91 17.24
CA VAL A 128 2.82 1.02 16.09
C VAL A 128 2.19 -0.34 15.84
N ASP A 129 0.88 -0.37 15.63
CA ASP A 129 0.12 -1.58 15.26
C ASP A 129 -0.50 -1.47 13.86
N HIS A 130 -0.69 -0.24 13.33
CA HIS A 130 -1.22 0.00 11.99
C HIS A 130 -0.27 0.87 11.17
N VAL A 131 0.21 0.31 10.05
CA VAL A 131 1.08 0.99 9.11
C VAL A 131 0.32 1.31 7.82
N MET A 132 0.21 2.59 7.52
CA MET A 132 -0.29 3.10 6.26
C MET A 132 0.89 3.34 5.32
N VAL A 133 0.85 2.75 4.12
CA VAL A 133 1.93 2.88 3.15
C VAL A 133 1.43 3.64 1.93
N ILE A 134 2.13 4.73 1.62
CA ILE A 134 2.01 5.45 0.36
C ILE A 134 3.22 5.06 -0.46
N ALA A 135 2.98 4.33 -1.54
CA ALA A 135 4.00 3.92 -2.47
C ALA A 135 3.53 4.17 -3.90
N ALA A 136 4.48 4.28 -4.82
CA ALA A 136 4.23 4.43 -6.25
C ALA A 136 4.79 3.25 -7.04
N GLY A 137 4.25 3.04 -8.25
CA GLY A 137 4.73 2.01 -9.17
C GLY A 137 4.56 0.60 -8.62
N ALA A 138 5.58 -0.25 -8.80
CA ALA A 138 5.50 -1.67 -8.46
C ALA A 138 5.16 -1.93 -6.98
N LEU A 139 5.60 -1.09 -6.05
CA LEU A 139 5.32 -1.29 -4.62
C LEU A 139 3.83 -1.25 -4.26
N GLN A 140 2.98 -0.64 -5.09
CA GLN A 140 1.53 -0.60 -4.85
C GLN A 140 0.87 -1.98 -4.96
N SER A 141 1.44 -2.90 -5.74
CA SER A 141 0.91 -4.26 -5.90
C SER A 141 1.50 -5.27 -4.91
N LEU A 142 2.46 -4.86 -4.07
CA LEU A 142 3.12 -5.74 -3.13
C LEU A 142 2.20 -6.03 -1.93
N PRO A 143 1.84 -7.30 -1.66
CA PRO A 143 1.14 -7.68 -0.43
C PRO A 143 2.06 -7.55 0.77
N LEU A 144 2.11 -6.37 1.39
CA LEU A 144 3.05 -6.04 2.48
C LEU A 144 2.97 -7.02 3.67
N GLY A 145 1.77 -7.51 3.99
CA GLY A 145 1.59 -8.50 5.06
C GLY A 145 2.27 -9.85 4.81
N MET A 146 2.57 -10.19 3.56
CA MET A 146 3.26 -11.42 3.17
C MET A 146 4.79 -11.31 3.29
N LEU A 147 5.33 -10.11 3.55
CA LEU A 147 6.75 -9.96 3.79
C LEU A 147 7.18 -10.80 5.01
N VAL A 148 8.40 -11.32 4.97
CA VAL A 148 8.91 -12.25 5.98
C VAL A 148 9.94 -11.53 6.85
N ALA A 149 9.63 -11.35 8.14
CA ALA A 149 10.38 -10.49 9.05
C ALA A 149 11.69 -11.13 9.56
N SER A 150 11.73 -12.46 9.65
CA SER A 150 12.91 -13.23 10.09
C SER A 150 13.44 -14.15 8.98
N PRO A 151 14.70 -14.61 9.01
CA PRO A 151 15.18 -15.59 8.04
C PRO A 151 14.21 -16.78 7.91
N PRO A 152 13.76 -17.13 6.69
CA PRO A 152 12.68 -18.09 6.53
C PRO A 152 13.13 -19.50 6.93
N PRO A 153 12.25 -20.30 7.55
CA PRO A 153 12.51 -21.72 7.78
C PRO A 153 12.56 -22.48 6.46
N GLN A 154 13.12 -23.68 6.49
CA GLN A 154 13.01 -24.61 5.37
C GLN A 154 11.57 -25.11 5.26
N ILE A 155 10.98 -25.02 4.07
CA ILE A 155 9.64 -25.52 3.80
C ILE A 155 9.73 -26.91 3.20
N THR A 156 9.19 -27.90 3.91
CA THR A 156 9.12 -29.30 3.48
C THR A 156 7.68 -29.80 3.32
N SER A 157 6.74 -29.10 3.97
CA SER A 157 5.30 -29.35 3.89
C SER A 157 4.51 -28.05 4.09
N ASP A 158 3.23 -28.07 3.71
CA ASP A 158 2.34 -26.90 3.88
C ASP A 158 2.20 -26.45 5.34
N ALA A 159 2.39 -27.36 6.30
CA ALA A 159 2.33 -27.04 7.73
C ALA A 159 3.46 -26.08 8.17
N ASP A 160 4.60 -26.09 7.47
CA ASP A 160 5.77 -25.29 7.80
C ASP A 160 5.53 -23.79 7.58
N TYR A 161 4.59 -23.42 6.69
CA TYR A 161 4.21 -22.02 6.46
C TYR A 161 3.64 -21.33 7.70
N ARG A 162 3.15 -22.09 8.69
CA ARG A 162 2.69 -21.53 9.98
C ARG A 162 3.83 -21.02 10.86
N GLN A 163 5.06 -21.47 10.61
CA GLN A 163 6.26 -21.09 11.35
C GLN A 163 6.95 -19.87 10.73
N VAL A 164 6.51 -19.45 9.54
CA VAL A 164 7.06 -18.28 8.87
C VAL A 164 6.64 -17.01 9.63
N ASP A 165 7.61 -16.16 9.90
CA ASP A 165 7.41 -14.90 10.61
C ASP A 165 6.84 -13.83 9.67
N TRP A 166 5.54 -13.95 9.36
CA TRP A 166 4.82 -13.04 8.46
C TRP A 166 4.68 -11.66 9.08
N LEU A 167 4.95 -10.62 8.29
CA LEU A 167 4.85 -9.23 8.73
C LEU A 167 3.42 -8.84 9.13
N ALA A 168 2.40 -9.49 8.56
CA ALA A 168 1.00 -9.35 8.98
C ALA A 168 0.73 -9.71 10.46
N SER A 169 1.61 -10.51 11.08
CA SER A 169 1.50 -10.85 12.51
C SER A 169 1.92 -9.68 13.42
N HIS A 170 2.62 -8.69 12.86
CA HIS A 170 3.17 -7.55 13.60
C HIS A 170 2.40 -6.25 13.36
N TYR A 171 1.88 -6.06 12.13
CA TYR A 171 1.20 -4.84 11.73
C TYR A 171 -0.03 -5.12 10.87
N ALA A 172 -1.09 -4.36 11.13
CA ALA A 172 -2.12 -4.13 10.14
C ALA A 172 -1.56 -3.20 9.05
N PHE A 173 -1.93 -3.43 7.78
CA PHE A 173 -1.48 -2.62 6.65
C PHE A 173 -2.64 -1.96 5.92
N SER A 174 -2.42 -0.74 5.45
CA SER A 174 -3.27 -0.10 4.46
C SER A 174 -2.42 0.57 3.40
N VAL A 175 -2.69 0.31 2.13
CA VAL A 175 -2.00 0.97 1.02
C VAL A 175 -2.87 2.14 0.55
N LEU A 176 -2.28 3.34 0.50
CA LEU A 176 -2.98 4.56 0.12
C LEU A 176 -2.35 5.13 -1.16
N PRO A 177 -3.16 5.65 -2.10
CA PRO A 177 -2.63 6.27 -3.31
C PRO A 177 -2.00 7.66 -3.04
N SER A 178 -2.37 8.32 -1.93
CA SER A 178 -1.85 9.64 -1.55
C SER A 178 -2.10 9.97 -0.07
N VAL A 179 -1.42 11.01 0.45
CA VAL A 179 -1.70 11.59 1.78
C VAL A 179 -3.12 12.17 1.82
N SER A 180 -3.55 12.87 0.78
CA SER A 180 -4.90 13.47 0.71
C SER A 180 -6.03 12.44 0.89
N SER A 181 -5.79 11.17 0.57
CA SER A 181 -6.74 10.08 0.80
C SER A 181 -7.06 9.90 2.29
N ILE A 182 -6.07 10.01 3.19
CA ILE A 182 -6.34 9.91 4.63
C ILE A 182 -7.14 11.11 5.13
N GLN A 183 -6.85 12.30 4.61
CA GLN A 183 -7.54 13.52 5.00
C GLN A 183 -9.04 13.41 4.65
N ALA A 184 -9.36 12.98 3.43
CA ALA A 184 -10.73 12.71 3.03
C ALA A 184 -11.37 11.63 3.93
N LEU A 185 -10.69 10.50 4.13
CA LEU A 185 -11.20 9.43 4.99
C LEU A 185 -11.48 9.89 6.42
N ARG A 186 -10.64 10.76 6.99
CA ARG A 186 -10.82 11.30 8.35
C ARG A 186 -11.93 12.34 8.42
N GLN A 187 -12.08 13.18 7.40
CA GLN A 187 -13.14 14.18 7.33
C GLN A 187 -14.53 13.56 7.12
N PHE A 188 -14.61 12.48 6.33
CA PHE A 188 -15.87 11.81 5.99
C PHE A 188 -16.14 10.55 6.82
N ALA A 189 -15.20 10.11 7.67
CA ALA A 189 -15.44 9.04 8.62
C ALA A 189 -16.57 9.44 9.58
N ARG A 190 -17.75 8.83 9.39
CA ARG A 190 -18.90 9.02 10.26
C ARG A 190 -18.55 8.58 11.68
N LYS A 191 -19.13 9.28 12.66
CA LYS A 191 -18.93 8.96 14.08
C LYS A 191 -19.33 7.50 14.36
N PRO A 192 -18.62 6.80 15.25
CA PRO A 192 -19.06 5.49 15.73
C PRO A 192 -20.49 5.60 16.25
N GLY A 193 -21.45 4.88 15.63
CA GLY A 193 -22.88 4.95 15.94
C GLY A 193 -23.80 5.39 14.79
N GLU A 194 -23.25 5.99 13.71
CA GLU A 194 -24.03 6.40 12.52
C GLU A 194 -23.91 5.42 11.34
N GLN A 195 -23.25 4.27 11.55
CA GLN A 195 -23.12 3.25 10.52
C GLN A 195 -24.38 2.40 10.49
N LYS A 196 -25.11 2.45 9.37
CA LYS A 196 -26.16 1.46 9.09
C LYS A 196 -25.49 0.08 8.99
N PRO A 197 -26.11 -1.00 9.48
CA PRO A 197 -25.55 -2.34 9.37
C PRO A 197 -25.25 -2.66 7.90
N PHE A 198 -23.99 -3.00 7.63
CA PHE A 198 -23.55 -3.45 6.31
C PHE A 198 -23.83 -4.94 6.19
N ALA A 199 -24.64 -5.32 5.20
CA ALA A 199 -24.83 -6.73 4.83
C ALA A 199 -23.92 -7.05 3.65
N GLY A 200 -22.82 -7.75 3.91
CA GLY A 200 -21.98 -8.34 2.88
C GLY A 200 -22.56 -9.68 2.46
N ILE A 201 -22.78 -9.88 1.15
CA ILE A 201 -23.14 -11.17 0.57
C ILE A 201 -21.92 -11.70 -0.16
N GLY A 202 -21.46 -12.88 0.25
CA GLY A 202 -20.42 -13.63 -0.45
C GLY A 202 -20.84 -15.09 -0.50
N ASP A 203 -21.18 -15.58 -1.68
CA ASP A 203 -21.31 -17.01 -1.97
C ASP A 203 -20.38 -17.37 -3.13
N PRO A 204 -19.05 -17.36 -2.91
CA PRO A 204 -18.14 -17.86 -3.92
C PRO A 204 -18.26 -19.38 -3.94
N LEU A 205 -18.67 -19.94 -5.08
CA LEU A 205 -18.52 -21.36 -5.36
C LEU A 205 -17.02 -21.68 -5.43
N ILE A 206 -16.46 -22.20 -4.33
CA ILE A 206 -15.06 -22.62 -4.27
C ILE A 206 -15.01 -24.13 -4.48
N GLY A 207 -14.58 -24.54 -5.67
CA GLY A 207 -14.40 -25.93 -6.08
C GLY A 207 -15.35 -26.40 -7.17
N ASN A 208 -15.06 -27.58 -7.73
CA ASN A 208 -15.87 -28.22 -8.77
C ASN A 208 -17.11 -28.86 -8.14
N ALA A 209 -18.05 -28.06 -7.67
CA ALA A 209 -19.39 -28.53 -7.34
C ALA A 209 -20.09 -28.85 -8.66
N ARG A 210 -20.05 -30.14 -9.05
CA ARG A 210 -20.95 -30.72 -10.04
C ARG A 210 -22.39 -30.37 -9.67
N GLU A 211 -23.15 -30.10 -10.73
CA GLU A 211 -24.60 -29.84 -10.77
C GLU A 211 -25.39 -30.47 -9.61
N GLY A 212 -26.26 -29.67 -9.00
CA GLY A 212 -27.37 -30.19 -8.23
C GLY A 212 -27.84 -29.29 -7.09
N ALA A 213 -28.50 -28.18 -7.41
CA ALA A 213 -29.63 -27.67 -6.63
C ALA A 213 -30.30 -26.50 -7.39
N GLU A 214 -31.31 -26.81 -8.18
CA GLU A 214 -32.31 -25.83 -8.60
C GLU A 214 -32.99 -25.23 -7.35
N GLY A 215 -32.66 -23.98 -7.05
CA GLY A 215 -33.42 -23.14 -6.12
C GLY A 215 -34.57 -22.46 -6.86
N SER A 216 -35.75 -23.07 -6.77
CA SER A 216 -37.03 -22.57 -7.29
C SER A 216 -37.25 -21.09 -6.97
N SER A 217 -37.41 -20.27 -8.01
CA SER A 217 -38.23 -19.07 -7.96
C SER A 217 -39.63 -19.48 -7.49
N ASP A 218 -40.21 -18.81 -6.49
CA ASP A 218 -41.48 -18.08 -6.62
C ASP A 218 -42.02 -17.56 -5.25
N LYS A 219 -42.67 -16.39 -5.34
CA LYS A 219 -43.66 -15.78 -4.42
C LYS A 219 -43.19 -14.93 -3.23
N ILE A 220 -43.01 -13.65 -3.56
CA ILE A 220 -43.29 -12.50 -2.69
C ILE A 220 -44.80 -12.49 -2.36
N ALA A 221 -45.17 -12.67 -1.10
CA ALA A 221 -46.53 -12.41 -0.60
C ALA A 221 -46.51 -11.21 0.36
N ARG A 222 -47.10 -10.09 -0.09
CA ARG A 222 -47.38 -8.90 0.73
C ARG A 222 -48.39 -9.26 1.84
N GLY A 223 -47.96 -9.17 3.10
CA GLY A 223 -48.84 -9.19 4.27
C GLY A 223 -49.26 -7.77 4.68
N LYS A 224 -50.56 -7.48 4.55
CA LYS A 224 -51.23 -6.24 4.94
C LYS A 224 -51.56 -6.30 6.44
N HIS A 225 -51.35 -5.20 7.17
CA HIS A 225 -51.78 -4.98 8.56
C HIS A 225 -53.27 -5.24 8.80
N PRO A 226 -53.63 -5.62 10.04
CA PRO A 226 -54.82 -5.08 10.67
C PRO A 226 -54.49 -4.30 11.96
N ARG A 227 -55.49 -3.49 12.35
CA ARG A 227 -55.52 -2.49 13.42
C ARG A 227 -55.41 -3.08 14.82
#